data_AF-A0A7H1BI50-F1
#
_entry.id   AF-A0A7H1BI50-F1
#
_cell.length_a   1.000
_cell.length_b   1.000
_cell.length_c   1.000
_cell.angle_alpha   90.00
_cell.angle_beta   90.00
_cell.angle_gamma   90.00
#
_symmetry.space_group_name_H-M   'P 1'
#
loop_
_entity.id
_entity.type
_entity.pdbx_description
1 polymer ?
#
loop_
_entity_poly.entity_id
_entity_poly.type
_entity_poly.pdbx_seq_one_letter_code
_entity_poly.pdbx_strand_id
1 'polypeptide(L)'
;MQDCGSDHPGGDHVARDRRRAILEGAARVIARRGVRGLRMDELATEAKVSTALIYYHFKDRAGTLRHTLEFISERAERYTSVEGDALAPQDAQQKLEQTLLLEFQDAPEVRENSTVWGELRASAIFEPELRVGGAVRLLSVITLRTGGIHR
;
A
#
# COMPACT_ATOMS: atom_id res chain seq x y z
N MET A 1 -22.60 -36.89 -22.04
CA MET A 1 -23.45 -36.13 -21.12
C MET A 1 -22.51 -35.27 -20.29
N GLN A 2 -22.04 -34.18 -20.91
CA GLN A 2 -21.17 -33.17 -20.30
C GLN A 2 -22.10 -32.03 -19.92
N ASP A 3 -22.31 -31.81 -18.63
CA ASP A 3 -22.45 -30.47 -18.08
C ASP A 3 -22.41 -30.56 -16.55
N CYS A 4 -21.53 -29.79 -15.92
CA CYS A 4 -21.62 -29.34 -14.54
C CYS A 4 -20.47 -28.37 -14.28
N GLY A 5 -20.57 -27.20 -14.92
CA GLY A 5 -19.99 -25.99 -14.36
C GLY A 5 -20.58 -25.73 -12.99
N SER A 6 -19.72 -25.56 -12.00
CA SER A 6 -20.08 -24.92 -10.74
C SER A 6 -18.99 -23.92 -10.39
N ASP A 7 -18.93 -22.85 -11.19
CA ASP A 7 -18.35 -21.58 -10.77
C ASP A 7 -19.13 -21.11 -9.54
N HIS A 8 -18.48 -21.08 -8.38
CA HIS A 8 -19.02 -20.55 -7.13
C HIS A 8 -18.55 -19.08 -7.00
N PRO A 9 -19.35 -18.08 -7.42
CA PRO A 9 -18.95 -16.67 -7.37
C PRO A 9 -18.68 -16.15 -5.96
N GLY A 10 -19.10 -16.85 -4.90
CA GLY A 10 -18.88 -16.45 -3.51
C GLY A 10 -17.47 -16.69 -2.97
N GLY A 11 -16.69 -17.61 -3.54
CA GLY A 11 -15.36 -17.96 -3.04
C GLY A 11 -14.35 -16.82 -3.20
N ASP A 12 -14.42 -16.12 -4.34
CA ASP A 12 -13.47 -15.07 -4.69
C ASP A 12 -13.66 -13.80 -3.87
N HIS A 13 -14.92 -13.46 -3.53
CA HIS A 13 -15.22 -12.31 -2.66
C HIS A 13 -14.68 -12.52 -1.24
N VAL A 14 -14.93 -13.70 -0.66
CA VAL A 14 -14.44 -14.03 0.70
C VAL A 14 -12.91 -14.07 0.74
N ALA A 15 -12.26 -14.65 -0.27
CA ALA A 15 -10.81 -14.66 -0.37
C ALA A 15 -10.23 -13.24 -0.52
N ARG A 16 -10.88 -12.37 -1.31
CA ARG A 16 -10.50 -10.97 -1.49
C ARG A 16 -10.63 -10.17 -0.19
N ASP A 17 -11.73 -10.36 0.55
CA ASP A 17 -11.93 -9.69 1.84
C ASP A 17 -10.90 -10.14 2.89
N ARG A 18 -10.55 -11.42 2.93
CA ARG A 18 -9.48 -11.91 3.81
C ARG A 18 -8.12 -11.38 3.41
N ARG A 19 -7.80 -11.36 2.11
CA ARG A 19 -6.55 -10.75 1.61
C ARG A 19 -6.45 -9.28 2.04
N ARG A 20 -7.53 -8.52 1.90
CA ARG A 20 -7.60 -7.12 2.34
C ARG A 20 -7.43 -6.97 3.85
N ALA A 21 -8.12 -7.77 4.66
CA ALA A 21 -7.99 -7.73 6.12
C ALA A 21 -6.55 -7.98 6.60
N ILE A 22 -5.82 -8.89 5.92
CA ILE A 22 -4.41 -9.14 6.22
C ILE A 22 -3.54 -7.92 5.89
N LEU A 23 -3.77 -7.26 4.75
CA LEU A 23 -3.00 -6.07 4.34
C LEU A 23 -3.26 -4.88 5.27
N GLU A 24 -4.51 -4.67 5.67
CA GLU A 24 -4.88 -3.65 6.67
C GLU A 24 -4.25 -3.95 8.04
N GLY A 25 -4.25 -5.21 8.47
CA GLY A 25 -3.58 -5.64 9.69
C GLY A 25 -2.06 -5.42 9.64
N ALA A 26 -1.43 -5.73 8.50
CA ALA A 26 0.00 -5.53 8.31
C ALA A 26 0.36 -4.04 8.36
N ALA A 27 -0.41 -3.18 7.68
CA ALA A 27 -0.25 -1.73 7.74
C ALA A 27 -0.32 -1.22 9.19
N ARG A 28 -1.33 -1.65 9.97
CA ARG A 28 -1.47 -1.27 11.39
C ARG A 28 -0.28 -1.72 12.25
N VAL A 29 0.19 -2.96 12.07
CA VAL A 29 1.35 -3.46 12.84
C VAL A 29 2.62 -2.69 12.50
N ILE A 30 2.87 -2.43 11.21
CA ILE A 30 4.02 -1.65 10.76
C ILE A 30 3.95 -0.22 11.28
N ALA A 31 2.79 0.43 11.23
CA ALA A 31 2.61 1.78 11.76
C ALA A 31 2.94 1.88 13.27
N ARG A 32 2.64 0.82 14.04
CA ARG A 32 2.85 0.78 15.49
C ARG A 32 4.25 0.34 15.90
N ARG A 33 4.89 -0.57 15.15
CA ARG A 33 6.10 -1.29 15.59
C ARG A 33 7.24 -1.30 14.56
N GLY A 34 7.04 -0.67 13.41
CA GLY A 34 7.94 -0.72 12.28
C GLY A 34 8.00 -2.08 11.59
N VAL A 35 8.71 -2.14 10.47
CA VAL A 35 8.84 -3.37 9.66
C VAL A 35 9.56 -4.48 10.41
N ARG A 36 10.64 -4.15 11.15
CA ARG A 36 11.39 -5.12 11.95
C ARG A 36 10.54 -5.76 13.05
N GLY A 37 9.54 -5.03 13.56
CA GLY A 37 8.60 -5.51 14.55
C GLY A 37 7.47 -6.39 13.99
N LEU A 38 7.35 -6.54 12.66
CA LEU A 38 6.31 -7.35 12.03
C LEU A 38 6.59 -8.85 12.22
N ARG A 39 5.84 -9.47 13.14
CA ARG A 39 5.82 -10.93 13.36
C ARG A 39 4.55 -11.54 12.74
N MET A 40 4.69 -12.67 12.05
CA MET A 40 3.61 -13.27 11.25
C MET A 40 2.48 -13.90 12.11
N ASP A 41 2.80 -14.32 13.34
CA ASP A 41 1.85 -14.80 14.35
C ASP A 41 1.00 -13.64 14.93
N GLU A 42 1.63 -12.51 15.20
CA GLU A 42 0.93 -11.29 15.62
C GLU A 42 0.04 -10.75 14.51
N LEU A 43 0.52 -10.74 13.26
CA LEU A 43 -0.28 -10.35 12.11
C LEU A 43 -1.51 -11.25 11.94
N ALA A 44 -1.36 -12.56 12.10
CA ALA A 44 -2.47 -13.51 12.04
C ALA A 44 -3.54 -13.19 13.10
N THR A 45 -3.10 -12.84 14.31
CA THR A 45 -3.98 -12.43 15.40
C THR A 45 -4.70 -11.12 15.08
N GLU A 46 -3.97 -10.10 14.62
CA GLU A 46 -4.52 -8.79 14.25
C GLU A 46 -5.56 -8.90 13.11
N ALA A 47 -5.28 -9.73 12.10
CA ALA A 47 -6.16 -9.94 10.95
C ALA A 47 -7.24 -11.01 11.20
N LYS A 48 -7.25 -11.67 12.37
CA LYS A 48 -8.19 -12.76 12.73
C LYS A 48 -8.18 -13.91 11.71
N VAL A 49 -7.00 -14.30 11.25
CA VAL A 49 -6.78 -15.41 10.31
C VAL A 49 -5.72 -16.37 10.86
N SER A 50 -5.53 -17.52 10.19
CA SER A 50 -4.39 -18.39 10.51
C SER A 50 -3.12 -17.92 9.81
N THR A 51 -1.96 -18.18 10.41
CA THR A 51 -0.65 -17.92 9.78
C THR A 51 -0.51 -18.68 8.45
N ALA A 52 -1.05 -19.90 8.37
CA ALA A 52 -1.09 -20.67 7.13
C ALA A 52 -1.84 -19.95 6.00
N LEU A 53 -2.95 -19.26 6.31
CA LEU A 53 -3.70 -18.49 5.32
C LEU A 53 -2.91 -17.26 4.81
N ILE A 54 -2.12 -16.63 5.68
CA ILE A 54 -1.24 -15.54 5.26
C ILE A 54 -0.20 -16.06 4.27
N TYR A 55 0.48 -17.16 4.59
CA TYR A 55 1.46 -17.74 3.66
C TYR A 55 0.83 -18.30 2.38
N TYR A 56 -0.43 -18.76 2.44
CA TYR A 56 -1.18 -19.13 1.24
C TYR A 56 -1.29 -17.94 0.26
N HIS A 57 -1.67 -16.76 0.77
CA HIS A 57 -1.85 -15.55 -0.04
C HIS A 57 -0.54 -14.87 -0.44
N PHE A 58 0.46 -14.87 0.43
CA PHE A 58 1.63 -13.99 0.29
C PHE A 58 2.97 -14.73 0.20
N LYS A 59 2.95 -16.06 0.30
CA LYS A 59 4.10 -16.99 0.24
C LYS A 59 5.05 -16.89 1.43
N ASP A 60 5.57 -15.70 1.72
CA ASP A 60 6.53 -15.45 2.79
C ASP A 60 6.37 -14.04 3.37
N ARG A 61 7.18 -13.70 4.39
CA ARG A 61 7.15 -12.37 5.04
C ARG A 61 7.48 -11.24 4.06
N ALA A 62 8.45 -11.44 3.16
CA ALA A 62 8.84 -10.43 2.19
C ALA A 62 7.70 -10.17 1.19
N GLY A 63 6.98 -11.22 0.78
CA GLY A 63 5.77 -11.14 -0.01
C GLY A 63 4.66 -10.37 0.69
N THR A 64 4.44 -10.61 1.99
CA THR A 64 3.48 -9.82 2.78
C THR A 64 3.86 -8.34 2.79
N LEU A 65 5.13 -8.01 3.01
CA LEU A 65 5.61 -6.62 3.02
C LEU A 65 5.45 -5.94 1.67
N ARG A 66 5.81 -6.61 0.58
CA ARG A 66 5.66 -6.10 -0.79
C ARG A 66 4.18 -5.83 -1.13
N HIS A 67 3.30 -6.78 -0.85
CA HIS A 67 1.87 -6.58 -1.10
C HIS A 67 1.25 -5.51 -0.18
N THR A 68 1.78 -5.34 1.03
CA THR A 68 1.37 -4.23 1.92
C THR A 68 1.79 -2.89 1.35
N LEU A 69 3.00 -2.81 0.77
CA LEU A 69 3.49 -1.61 0.09
C LEU A 69 2.63 -1.24 -1.14
N GLU A 70 2.24 -2.23 -1.94
CA GLU A 70 1.31 -2.04 -3.05
C GLU A 70 -0.04 -1.49 -2.54
N PHE A 71 -0.58 -2.11 -1.49
CA PHE A 71 -1.86 -1.72 -0.89
C PHE A 71 -1.87 -0.27 -0.38
N ILE A 72 -0.83 0.17 0.35
CA ILE A 72 -0.75 1.56 0.82
C ILE A 72 -0.49 2.57 -0.30
N SER A 73 0.14 2.11 -1.40
CA SER A 73 0.35 2.95 -2.59
C SER A 73 -0.97 3.17 -3.33
N GLU A 74 -1.78 2.11 -3.52
CA GLU A 74 -3.14 2.22 -4.07
C GLU A 74 -4.06 3.07 -3.17
N ARG A 75 -3.88 2.99 -1.84
CA ARG A 75 -4.61 3.85 -0.90
C ARG A 75 -4.22 5.32 -1.07
N ALA A 76 -2.94 5.60 -1.26
CA ALA A 76 -2.45 6.95 -1.55
C ALA A 76 -3.06 7.52 -2.83
N GLU A 77 -2.99 6.76 -3.92
CA GLU A 77 -3.58 7.14 -5.20
C GLU A 77 -5.06 7.49 -5.06
N ARG A 78 -5.83 6.76 -4.24
CA ARG A 78 -7.26 7.03 -4.05
C ARG A 78 -7.54 8.39 -3.42
N TYR A 79 -6.81 8.81 -2.39
CA TYR A 79 -7.06 10.11 -1.75
C TYR A 79 -6.36 11.28 -2.45
N THR A 80 -5.31 11.03 -3.23
CA THR A 80 -4.68 12.07 -4.07
C THR A 80 -5.39 12.30 -5.41
N SER A 81 -6.21 11.35 -5.86
CA SER A 81 -6.92 11.46 -7.16
C SER A 81 -8.22 12.26 -7.09
N VAL A 82 -8.72 12.60 -5.89
CA VAL A 82 -10.07 13.17 -5.70
C VAL A 82 -10.23 14.60 -6.23
N GLU A 83 -9.15 15.32 -6.58
CA GLU A 83 -9.26 16.72 -7.00
C GLU A 83 -8.49 17.05 -8.30
N GLY A 84 -8.33 16.08 -9.19
CA GLY A 84 -7.66 16.28 -10.47
C GLY A 84 -8.53 16.76 -11.64
N ASP A 85 -9.86 16.64 -11.54
CA ASP A 85 -10.77 16.79 -12.70
C ASP A 85 -11.74 17.98 -12.60
N ALA A 86 -11.83 18.67 -11.45
CA ALA A 86 -12.71 19.83 -11.28
C ALA A 86 -12.05 21.15 -11.72
N LEU A 87 -10.71 21.19 -11.82
CA LEU A 87 -9.96 22.35 -12.27
C LEU A 87 -8.68 21.79 -12.91
N ALA A 88 -8.60 21.73 -14.24
CA ALA A 88 -7.30 21.56 -14.88
C ALA A 88 -6.40 22.71 -14.38
N PRO A 89 -5.39 22.46 -13.51
CA PRO A 89 -4.59 23.53 -12.95
C PRO A 89 -3.84 24.15 -14.12
N GLN A 90 -4.00 25.47 -14.29
CA GLN A 90 -3.34 26.20 -15.37
C GLN A 90 -1.81 26.25 -15.17
N ASP A 91 -1.31 25.83 -14.00
CA ASP A 91 0.09 25.85 -13.59
C ASP A 91 0.52 24.58 -12.82
N ALA A 92 1.72 24.08 -13.13
CA ALA A 92 2.33 22.92 -12.47
C ALA A 92 2.55 23.16 -10.96
N GLN A 93 2.75 24.41 -10.55
CA GLN A 93 2.89 24.81 -9.15
C GLN A 93 1.62 24.56 -8.35
N GLN A 94 0.44 24.97 -8.85
CA GLN A 94 -0.84 24.75 -8.17
C GLN A 94 -1.16 23.26 -8.02
N LYS A 95 -0.86 22.46 -9.05
CA LYS A 95 -1.01 21.00 -8.98
C LYS A 95 -0.12 20.39 -7.91
N LEU A 96 1.13 20.86 -7.79
CA LEU A 96 2.05 20.42 -6.76
C LEU A 96 1.53 20.80 -5.37
N GLU A 97 1.09 22.04 -5.19
CA GLU A 97 0.53 22.54 -3.92
C GLU A 97 -0.68 21.72 -3.46
N GLN A 98 -1.68 21.50 -4.34
CA GLN A 98 -2.83 20.66 -4.02
C GLN A 98 -2.43 19.23 -3.67
N THR A 99 -1.51 18.64 -4.44
CA THR A 99 -1.03 17.27 -4.17
C THR A 99 -0.35 17.19 -2.79
N LEU A 100 0.50 18.17 -2.45
CA LEU A 100 1.15 18.22 -1.14
C LEU A 100 0.13 18.40 -0.01
N LEU A 101 -0.87 19.25 -0.18
CA LEU A 101 -1.94 19.44 0.81
C LEU A 101 -2.74 18.16 1.06
N LEU A 102 -2.98 17.34 0.02
CA LEU A 102 -3.66 16.03 0.16
C LEU A 102 -2.79 14.99 0.89
N GLU A 103 -1.46 15.06 0.75
CA GLU A 103 -0.51 14.15 1.41
C GLU A 103 -0.23 14.53 2.88
N PHE A 104 -0.40 15.80 3.25
CA PHE A 104 -0.14 16.30 4.60
C PHE A 104 -1.39 16.47 5.46
N GLN A 105 -2.50 15.81 5.12
CA GLN A 105 -3.73 15.90 5.90
C GLN A 105 -3.58 15.24 7.28
N ASP A 106 -4.23 15.84 8.29
CA ASP A 106 -4.32 15.29 9.65
C ASP A 106 -5.28 14.10 9.77
N ALA A 107 -5.90 13.68 8.66
CA ALA A 107 -6.77 12.51 8.62
C ALA A 107 -6.02 11.27 9.16
N PRO A 108 -6.59 10.50 10.11
CA PRO A 108 -5.92 9.33 10.69
C PRO A 108 -5.44 8.33 9.65
N GLU A 109 -6.20 8.17 8.56
CA GLU A 109 -5.88 7.30 7.43
C GLU A 109 -4.62 7.76 6.67
N VAL A 110 -4.49 9.07 6.39
CA VAL A 110 -3.32 9.64 5.71
C VAL A 110 -2.08 9.52 6.58
N ARG A 111 -2.20 9.83 7.89
CA ARG A 111 -1.09 9.70 8.84
C ARG A 111 -0.58 8.27 8.99
N GLU A 112 -1.49 7.30 9.09
CA GLU A 112 -1.13 5.88 9.14
C GLU A 112 -0.42 5.47 7.83
N ASN A 113 -0.97 5.87 6.68
CA ASN A 113 -0.38 5.54 5.37
C ASN A 113 1.04 6.06 5.24
N SER A 114 1.26 7.34 5.59
CA SER A 114 2.57 8.00 5.58
C SER A 114 3.57 7.36 6.53
N THR A 115 3.13 6.92 7.71
CA THR A 115 3.98 6.22 8.68
C THR A 115 4.45 4.88 8.12
N VAL A 116 3.53 4.07 7.58
CA VAL A 116 3.86 2.76 7.00
C VAL A 116 4.81 2.92 5.81
N TRP A 117 4.57 3.93 4.96
CA TRP A 117 5.42 4.20 3.81
C TRP A 117 6.85 4.59 4.21
N GLY A 118 6.99 5.44 5.24
CA GLY A 118 8.28 5.82 5.82
C GLY A 118 9.07 4.63 6.36
N GLU A 119 8.40 3.75 7.11
CA GLU A 119 8.98 2.54 7.70
C GLU A 119 9.46 1.54 6.63
N LEU A 120 8.64 1.30 5.60
CA LEU A 120 9.00 0.42 4.49
C LEU A 120 10.19 0.95 3.70
N ARG A 121 10.24 2.27 3.44
CA ARG A 121 11.38 2.90 2.75
C ARG A 121 12.67 2.80 3.57
N ALA A 122 12.61 3.09 4.86
CA ALA A 122 13.77 2.99 5.74
C ALA A 122 14.29 1.54 5.80
N SER A 123 13.39 0.57 5.78
CA SER A 123 13.74 -0.85 5.84
C SER A 123 14.28 -1.37 4.52
N ALA A 124 13.80 -0.88 3.37
CA ALA A 124 14.32 -1.25 2.04
C ALA A 124 15.80 -0.89 1.84
N ILE A 125 16.35 0.06 2.60
CA ILE A 125 17.80 0.33 2.62
C ILE A 125 18.57 -0.90 3.11
N PHE A 126 18.01 -1.67 4.05
CA PHE A 126 18.68 -2.79 4.71
C PHE A 126 18.15 -4.17 4.29
N GLU A 127 16.93 -4.26 3.76
CA GLU A 127 16.25 -5.49 3.30
C GLU A 127 16.12 -5.46 1.76
N PRO A 128 17.09 -6.03 1.00
CA PRO A 128 17.13 -6.01 -0.47
C PRO A 128 15.85 -6.54 -1.14
N GLU A 129 15.22 -7.53 -0.53
CA GLU A 129 13.96 -8.14 -0.95
C GLU A 129 12.79 -7.16 -1.00
N LEU A 130 12.86 -6.02 -0.28
CA LEU A 130 11.88 -4.95 -0.33
C LEU A 130 12.18 -3.90 -1.41
N ARG A 131 13.35 -3.97 -2.06
CA ARG A 131 13.76 -3.01 -3.11
C ARG A 131 13.11 -3.32 -4.46
N VAL A 132 12.50 -4.49 -4.63
CA VAL A 132 11.92 -4.94 -5.90
C VAL A 132 10.39 -4.74 -5.90
N GLY A 133 9.93 -3.77 -6.68
CA GLY A 133 8.51 -3.49 -6.93
C GLY A 133 7.90 -2.45 -5.98
N GLY A 134 7.84 -1.18 -6.43
CA GLY A 134 6.91 -0.18 -5.88
C GLY A 134 7.43 0.76 -4.80
N ALA A 135 8.48 0.42 -4.04
CA ALA A 135 9.02 1.25 -2.95
C ALA A 135 9.53 2.65 -3.36
N VAL A 136 9.66 2.90 -4.67
CA VAL A 136 10.21 4.13 -5.24
C VAL A 136 9.15 4.91 -6.04
N ARG A 137 7.87 4.52 -6.02
CA ARG A 137 6.85 5.16 -6.88
C ARG A 137 6.26 6.47 -6.33
N LEU A 138 6.17 6.66 -5.01
CA LEU A 138 5.79 8.00 -4.47
C LEU A 138 6.96 9.00 -4.52
N LEU A 139 8.21 8.52 -4.54
CA LEU A 139 9.33 9.38 -4.95
C LEU A 139 9.29 9.70 -6.45
N SER A 140 8.48 9.01 -7.28
CA SER A 140 8.28 9.44 -8.67
C SER A 140 7.42 10.70 -8.76
N VAL A 141 6.55 10.96 -7.78
CA VAL A 141 5.79 12.23 -7.73
C VAL A 141 6.67 13.37 -7.18
N ILE A 142 7.57 13.09 -6.23
CA ILE A 142 8.42 14.11 -5.57
C ILE A 142 9.79 14.32 -6.25
N THR A 143 10.39 13.31 -6.89
CA THR A 143 11.76 13.35 -7.45
C THR A 143 11.83 13.30 -8.99
N LEU A 144 10.84 12.78 -9.72
CA LEU A 144 10.89 12.76 -11.20
C LEU A 144 10.36 14.04 -11.88
N ARG A 145 9.75 15.00 -11.17
CA ARG A 145 9.22 16.23 -11.80
C ARG A 145 10.11 17.47 -11.63
N THR A 146 11.21 17.37 -10.90
CA THR A 146 12.21 18.44 -10.74
C THR A 146 13.38 18.31 -11.73
N GLY A 147 13.37 17.29 -12.60
CA GLY A 147 14.43 17.00 -13.57
C GLY A 147 14.11 17.42 -15.02
N GLY A 148 13.27 18.44 -15.23
CA GLY A 148 12.82 18.83 -16.56
C GLY A 148 12.59 20.33 -16.73
N ILE A 149 13.47 21.18 -16.18
CA ILE A 149 13.52 22.61 -16.53
C ILE A 149 14.98 23.00 -16.80
N HIS A 150 15.57 22.38 -17.83
CA HIS A 150 16.78 22.90 -18.47
C HIS A 150 16.75 22.59 -19.97
N ARG A 151 16.03 23.40 -20.74
CA ARG A 151 16.58 24.28 -21.79
C ARG A 151 15.47 25.04 -22.49
#